data_AF-A0A1X0RBU8-F1
#
_entry.id   AF-A0A1X0RBU8-F1
#
_cell.length_a   1.000
_cell.length_b   1.000
_cell.length_c   1.000
_cell.angle_alpha   90.00
_cell.angle_beta   90.00
_cell.angle_gamma   90.00
#
_symmetry.space_group_name_H-M   'P 1'
#
loop_
_entity.id
_entity.type
_entity.pdbx_description
1 polymer ?
#
loop_
_entity_poly.entity_id
_entity_poly.type
_entity_poly.pdbx_seq_one_letter_code
_entity_poly.pdbx_strand_id
1 'polypeptide(L)'
;MHPMSVIFSFRCLIELLTTIPFLISVYIPNGQFLYDRPSDPLSTKLIHLVSTLIVLLYNGTCAFQYTEATYGHESYTILDSLYVVMVTLSTVGYGDNQWSRVVMMLLIVIALVVLPGLISDVCDTLQKRKEGEGHVSKGSTPFILIVGSFKFDQVVEILDGFLNKESVQFHLNVVFLDINKPTEQLKMMERNSIWGHRVQFLHGSVLDEKTLLRVNARYAAAIFTLSDQNAPNPSKEDERNTVRLWSLYCHTVSHDVPIYTYNLSPRTAIYQKVAKEIICVREFKQYLLAMNCRCRGASTLLTNLLHQRQPINNYDEGWQAQFASLYLFEEAQVILFAVKTFLHSKNEYEILLNPSNSYIIKDKDVCVYIAEGPREIRDLEDLPPPRRFYIADNVPVIRKKPFEMNSANIGGWSPSQPVEYCSFASGKTHYFTIAKLPSNRHAILTGSRALIKRIGTRAPSAVYMSEETDTSVPLCYSLTEPLQLEDITLNSAQGMTGHILVCLHREAINMFKFIYNLRSPHIKPDSLQDIVLLCPNKPSQKVFQLINTFPRGNCRQPEDLVKAGAKTAKQIVVMSEKECLDEYERNSDSPAV
;
A
#
# COMPACT_ATOMS: atom_id res chain seq x y z
N MET A 1 -74.74 -13.36 -20.38
CA MET A 1 -73.42 -13.62 -19.75
C MET A 1 -72.35 -13.06 -20.66
N HIS A 2 -71.75 -11.93 -20.30
CA HIS A 2 -70.77 -11.24 -21.15
C HIS A 2 -69.37 -11.85 -20.94
N PRO A 3 -68.73 -12.44 -21.96
CA PRO A 3 -67.38 -13.01 -21.84
C PRO A 3 -66.32 -11.97 -21.44
N MET A 4 -66.56 -10.68 -21.72
CA MET A 4 -65.67 -9.58 -21.34
C MET A 4 -65.59 -9.36 -19.82
N SER A 5 -66.63 -9.66 -19.04
CA SER A 5 -66.57 -9.47 -17.58
C SER A 5 -65.68 -10.51 -16.89
N VAL A 6 -65.43 -11.65 -17.54
CA VAL A 6 -64.54 -12.71 -17.04
C VAL A 6 -63.09 -12.35 -17.31
N ILE A 7 -62.78 -11.75 -18.47
CA ILE A 7 -61.43 -11.27 -18.81
C ILE A 7 -61.00 -10.14 -17.87
N PHE A 8 -61.93 -9.25 -17.49
CA PHE A 8 -61.68 -8.17 -16.53
C PHE A 8 -61.89 -8.57 -15.06
N SER A 9 -62.05 -9.86 -14.77
CA SER A 9 -62.15 -10.35 -13.39
C SER A 9 -60.78 -10.29 -12.69
N PHE A 10 -60.78 -9.88 -11.42
CA PHE A 10 -59.61 -9.92 -10.52
C PHE A 10 -58.90 -11.28 -10.54
N ARG A 11 -59.67 -12.36 -10.66
CA ARG A 11 -59.15 -13.73 -10.72
C ARG A 11 -58.41 -14.02 -12.03
N CYS A 12 -58.93 -13.53 -13.15
CA CYS A 12 -58.28 -13.67 -14.46
C CYS A 12 -56.99 -12.85 -14.55
N LEU A 13 -56.93 -11.67 -13.92
CA LEU A 13 -55.73 -10.84 -13.89
C LEU A 13 -54.61 -11.49 -13.07
N ILE A 14 -54.92 -12.02 -11.89
CA ILE A 14 -53.94 -12.75 -11.05
C ILE A 14 -53.43 -13.99 -11.78
N GLU A 15 -54.33 -14.76 -12.41
CA GLU A 15 -53.93 -15.91 -13.22
C GLU A 15 -53.06 -15.45 -14.40
N LEU A 16 -53.43 -14.40 -15.15
CA LEU A 16 -52.63 -13.87 -16.27
C LEU A 16 -51.22 -13.43 -15.85
N LEU A 17 -51.10 -12.69 -14.74
CA LEU A 17 -49.81 -12.18 -14.22
C LEU A 17 -48.92 -13.28 -13.66
N THR A 18 -49.49 -14.41 -13.22
CA THR A 18 -48.73 -15.54 -12.68
C THR A 18 -48.41 -16.60 -13.74
N THR A 19 -49.32 -16.85 -14.69
CA THR A 19 -49.17 -17.91 -15.70
C THR A 19 -48.38 -17.47 -16.93
N ILE A 20 -48.48 -16.20 -17.35
CA ILE A 20 -47.77 -15.71 -18.54
C ILE A 20 -46.24 -15.76 -18.34
N PRO A 21 -45.67 -15.28 -17.21
CA PRO A 21 -44.22 -15.40 -16.99
C PRO A 21 -43.74 -16.85 -16.96
N PHE A 22 -44.56 -17.75 -16.40
CA PHE A 22 -44.28 -19.19 -16.36
C PHE A 22 -44.29 -19.82 -17.75
N LEU A 23 -45.29 -19.52 -18.58
CA LEU A 23 -45.39 -19.99 -19.97
C LEU A 23 -44.25 -19.45 -20.85
N ILE A 24 -43.88 -18.18 -20.68
CA ILE A 24 -42.74 -17.56 -21.37
C ILE A 24 -41.43 -18.25 -20.97
N SER A 25 -41.27 -18.64 -19.69
CA SER A 25 -40.08 -19.36 -19.22
C SER A 25 -39.90 -20.75 -19.83
N VAL A 26 -41.00 -21.42 -20.22
CA VAL A 26 -41.00 -22.77 -20.80
C VAL A 26 -40.62 -22.76 -22.28
N TYR A 27 -40.97 -21.69 -23.01
CA TYR A 27 -40.77 -21.61 -24.45
C TYR A 27 -39.48 -20.87 -24.87
N ILE A 28 -38.82 -20.16 -23.96
CA ILE A 28 -37.53 -19.50 -24.24
C ILE A 28 -36.38 -20.40 -23.73
N PRO A 29 -35.50 -20.92 -24.60
CA PRO A 29 -34.27 -21.57 -24.14
C PRO A 29 -33.44 -20.54 -23.36
N ASN A 30 -33.09 -20.84 -22.10
CA ASN A 30 -32.52 -19.94 -21.09
C ASN A 30 -33.50 -18.99 -20.36
N GLY A 31 -34.81 -19.24 -20.37
CA GLY A 31 -35.81 -18.43 -19.65
C GLY A 31 -35.57 -18.32 -18.13
N GLN A 32 -34.93 -19.32 -17.51
CA GLN A 32 -34.52 -19.27 -16.09
C GLN A 32 -33.38 -18.25 -15.81
N PHE A 33 -32.59 -17.88 -16.82
CA PHE A 33 -31.51 -16.88 -16.69
C PHE A 33 -31.98 -15.43 -16.65
N LEU A 34 -33.28 -15.15 -16.89
CA LEU A 34 -33.85 -13.82 -16.70
C LEU A 34 -33.86 -13.40 -15.21
N TYR A 35 -33.92 -14.36 -14.29
CA TYR A 35 -33.77 -14.13 -12.85
C TYR A 35 -32.32 -14.20 -12.34
N ASP A 36 -31.43 -14.79 -13.14
CA ASP A 36 -30.04 -15.10 -12.73
C ASP A 36 -28.99 -14.13 -13.29
N ARG A 37 -29.41 -13.07 -14.01
CA ARG A 37 -28.50 -11.94 -14.22
C ARG A 37 -28.33 -11.23 -12.88
N PRO A 38 -27.09 -10.93 -12.44
CA PRO A 38 -26.87 -10.04 -11.31
C PRO A 38 -27.38 -8.65 -11.70
N SER A 39 -28.67 -8.39 -11.47
CA SER A 39 -29.25 -7.06 -11.57
C SER A 39 -28.95 -6.31 -10.27
N ASP A 40 -28.67 -5.02 -10.40
CA ASP A 40 -28.40 -4.19 -9.24
C ASP A 40 -29.56 -4.34 -8.23
N PRO A 41 -29.27 -4.59 -6.94
CA PRO A 41 -30.31 -4.82 -5.93
C PRO A 41 -31.26 -3.62 -5.82
N LEU A 42 -30.74 -2.42 -6.10
CA LEU A 42 -31.54 -1.21 -6.23
C LEU A 42 -32.54 -1.28 -7.39
N SER A 43 -32.08 -1.70 -8.57
CA SER A 43 -32.93 -1.81 -9.77
C SER A 43 -34.03 -2.84 -9.55
N THR A 44 -33.72 -3.98 -8.93
CA THR A 44 -34.72 -5.00 -8.58
C THR A 44 -35.75 -4.47 -7.57
N LYS A 45 -35.31 -3.78 -6.50
CA LYS A 45 -36.22 -3.18 -5.51
C LYS A 45 -37.07 -2.04 -6.10
N LEU A 46 -36.49 -1.24 -6.99
CA LEU A 46 -37.20 -0.16 -7.68
C LEU A 46 -38.23 -0.72 -8.67
N ILE A 47 -37.90 -1.76 -9.42
CA ILE A 47 -38.85 -2.50 -10.27
C ILE A 47 -39.98 -3.06 -9.43
N HIS A 48 -39.68 -3.63 -8.25
CA HIS A 48 -40.71 -4.17 -7.35
C HIS A 48 -41.62 -3.07 -6.80
N LEU A 49 -41.08 -1.91 -6.39
CA LEU A 49 -41.85 -0.75 -5.93
C LEU A 49 -42.78 -0.22 -7.04
N VAL A 50 -42.23 0.01 -8.25
CA VAL A 50 -43.00 0.51 -9.40
C VAL A 50 -44.06 -0.50 -9.82
N SER A 51 -43.74 -1.79 -9.86
CA SER A 51 -44.70 -2.86 -10.17
C SER A 51 -45.84 -2.90 -9.14
N THR A 52 -45.54 -2.76 -7.86
CA THR A 52 -46.56 -2.76 -6.79
C THR A 52 -47.46 -1.53 -6.88
N LEU A 53 -46.89 -0.36 -7.19
CA LEU A 53 -47.65 0.87 -7.40
C LEU A 53 -48.62 0.76 -8.59
N ILE A 54 -48.17 0.19 -9.71
CA ILE A 54 -49.01 -0.01 -10.91
C ILE A 54 -50.16 -0.97 -10.60
N VAL A 55 -49.89 -2.08 -9.91
CA VAL A 55 -50.91 -3.06 -9.52
C VAL A 55 -51.92 -2.45 -8.55
N LEU A 56 -51.46 -1.64 -7.59
CA LEU A 56 -52.33 -0.96 -6.64
C LEU A 56 -53.24 0.07 -7.34
N LEU A 57 -52.67 0.89 -8.25
CA LEU A 57 -53.42 1.84 -9.05
C LEU A 57 -54.47 1.15 -9.93
N TYR A 58 -54.08 0.10 -10.65
CA TYR A 58 -54.97 -0.65 -11.51
C TYR A 58 -56.15 -1.26 -10.73
N ASN A 59 -55.86 -1.99 -9.65
CA ASN A 59 -56.92 -2.58 -8.81
C ASN A 59 -57.82 -1.51 -8.17
N GLY A 60 -57.25 -0.38 -7.77
CA GLY A 60 -58.02 0.77 -7.28
C GLY A 60 -58.97 1.34 -8.32
N THR A 61 -58.49 1.54 -9.55
CA THR A 61 -59.34 2.04 -10.66
C THR A 61 -60.45 1.07 -11.02
N CYS A 62 -60.15 -0.23 -11.09
CA CYS A 62 -61.16 -1.24 -11.38
C CYS A 62 -62.22 -1.33 -10.26
N ALA A 63 -61.80 -1.29 -8.99
CA ALA A 63 -62.72 -1.36 -7.87
C ALA A 63 -63.62 -0.12 -7.78
N PHE A 64 -63.04 1.08 -7.96
CA PHE A 64 -63.78 2.34 -7.97
C PHE A 64 -64.78 2.40 -9.13
N GLN A 65 -64.33 2.08 -10.34
CA GLN A 65 -65.19 2.08 -11.53
C GLN A 65 -66.33 1.05 -11.42
N TYR A 66 -66.06 -0.12 -10.83
CA TYR A 66 -67.11 -1.11 -10.56
C TYR A 66 -68.17 -0.57 -9.59
N THR A 67 -67.75 0.07 -8.49
CA THR A 67 -68.71 0.64 -7.53
C THR A 67 -69.55 1.77 -8.12
N GLU A 68 -68.94 2.66 -8.90
CA GLU A 68 -69.64 3.76 -9.55
C GLU A 68 -70.56 3.27 -10.67
N ALA A 69 -70.18 2.24 -11.43
CA ALA A 69 -71.05 1.63 -12.43
C ALA A 69 -72.27 0.90 -11.84
N THR A 70 -72.16 0.40 -10.61
CA THR A 70 -73.21 -0.42 -9.98
C THR A 70 -74.15 0.41 -9.09
N TYR A 71 -73.62 1.43 -8.40
CA TYR A 71 -74.34 2.21 -7.39
C TYR A 71 -74.29 3.73 -7.63
N GLY A 72 -73.51 4.20 -8.60
CA GLY A 72 -73.36 5.61 -8.90
C GLY A 72 -74.41 6.14 -9.87
N HIS A 73 -74.66 7.44 -9.81
CA HIS A 73 -75.53 8.16 -10.75
C HIS A 73 -74.75 8.82 -11.90
N GLU A 74 -73.42 8.93 -11.79
CA GLU A 74 -72.55 9.53 -12.79
C GLU A 74 -71.62 8.50 -13.45
N SER A 75 -71.41 8.64 -14.75
CA SER A 75 -70.56 7.75 -15.55
C SER A 75 -69.15 8.31 -15.65
N TYR A 76 -68.21 7.80 -14.84
CA TYR A 76 -66.80 8.15 -14.93
C TYR A 76 -66.12 7.45 -16.10
N THR A 77 -65.29 8.18 -16.86
CA THR A 77 -64.39 7.53 -17.82
C THR A 77 -63.23 6.82 -17.11
N ILE A 78 -62.53 5.92 -17.79
CA ILE A 78 -61.37 5.19 -17.24
C ILE A 78 -60.25 6.16 -16.80
N LEU A 79 -60.13 7.31 -17.47
CA LEU A 79 -59.13 8.32 -17.12
C LEU A 79 -59.54 9.14 -15.90
N ASP A 80 -60.84 9.43 -15.76
CA ASP A 80 -61.36 10.15 -14.59
C ASP A 80 -61.29 9.27 -13.33
N SER A 81 -61.56 7.97 -13.45
CA SER A 81 -61.41 7.03 -12.33
C SER A 81 -59.94 6.87 -11.92
N LEU A 82 -59.00 6.85 -12.88
CA LEU A 82 -57.57 6.85 -12.60
C LEU A 82 -57.11 8.15 -11.91
N TYR A 83 -57.64 9.29 -12.33
CA TYR A 83 -57.36 10.58 -11.68
C TYR A 83 -57.83 10.58 -10.22
N VAL A 84 -59.08 10.18 -9.95
CA VAL A 84 -59.60 10.12 -8.56
C VAL A 84 -58.77 9.17 -7.70
N VAL A 85 -58.45 7.97 -8.19
CA VAL A 85 -57.65 6.99 -7.44
C VAL A 85 -56.22 7.48 -7.20
N MET A 86 -55.57 8.11 -8.18
CA MET A 86 -54.24 8.71 -7.98
C MET A 86 -54.27 9.80 -6.90
N VAL A 87 -55.26 10.70 -6.96
CA VAL A 87 -55.43 11.81 -6.02
C VAL A 87 -55.73 11.34 -4.59
N THR A 88 -56.45 10.23 -4.45
CA THR A 88 -56.69 9.62 -3.14
C THR A 88 -55.46 8.93 -2.56
N LEU A 89 -54.64 8.26 -3.38
CA LEU A 89 -53.35 7.71 -2.96
C LEU A 89 -52.35 8.79 -2.57
N SER A 90 -52.42 9.96 -3.20
CA SER A 90 -51.64 11.14 -2.80
C SER A 90 -52.24 11.90 -1.60
N THR A 91 -53.20 11.31 -0.88
CA THR A 91 -53.79 11.84 0.37
C THR A 91 -54.63 13.12 0.25
N VAL A 92 -55.05 13.50 -0.95
CA VAL A 92 -55.88 14.70 -1.17
C VAL A 92 -57.38 14.38 -1.01
N GLY A 93 -57.84 13.28 -1.60
CA GLY A 93 -59.16 12.67 -1.36
C GLY A 93 -60.39 13.41 -1.94
N TYR A 94 -61.02 12.83 -2.97
CA TYR A 94 -62.39 13.17 -3.40
C TYR A 94 -63.30 11.97 -3.14
N GLY A 95 -64.51 12.20 -2.65
CA GLY A 95 -65.39 11.12 -2.22
C GLY A 95 -66.85 11.53 -2.29
N ASP A 96 -67.48 11.27 -3.43
CA ASP A 96 -68.82 11.78 -3.70
C ASP A 96 -69.92 10.76 -3.33
N ASN A 97 -69.66 9.44 -3.40
CA ASN A 97 -70.65 8.39 -3.10
C ASN A 97 -70.30 7.53 -1.86
N GLN A 98 -71.33 7.04 -1.15
CA GLN A 98 -71.17 6.28 0.11
C GLN A 98 -70.41 4.95 -0.05
N TRP A 99 -70.68 4.19 -1.12
CA TRP A 99 -70.04 2.90 -1.38
C TRP A 99 -68.62 3.03 -1.94
N SER A 100 -68.39 4.02 -2.80
CA SER A 100 -67.04 4.31 -3.29
C SER A 100 -66.15 4.86 -2.18
N ARG A 101 -66.67 5.66 -1.24
CA ARG A 101 -65.94 6.05 -0.01
C ARG A 101 -65.41 4.85 0.78
N VAL A 102 -66.20 3.78 0.94
CA VAL A 102 -65.76 2.57 1.66
C VAL A 102 -64.61 1.88 0.93
N VAL A 103 -64.69 1.75 -0.40
CA VAL A 103 -63.62 1.19 -1.23
C VAL A 103 -62.35 2.05 -1.16
N MET A 104 -62.49 3.37 -1.24
CA MET A 104 -61.34 4.29 -1.15
C MET A 104 -60.70 4.26 0.24
N MET A 105 -61.48 4.19 1.32
CA MET A 105 -60.94 4.01 2.68
C MET A 105 -60.15 2.71 2.81
N LEU A 106 -60.68 1.59 2.29
CA LEU A 106 -59.99 0.31 2.30
C LEU A 106 -58.69 0.37 1.49
N LEU A 107 -58.71 1.00 0.31
CA LEU A 107 -57.54 1.18 -0.54
C LEU A 107 -56.46 2.02 0.14
N ILE A 108 -56.84 3.09 0.85
CA ILE A 108 -55.91 3.91 1.65
C ILE A 108 -55.27 3.06 2.76
N VAL A 109 -56.04 2.24 3.47
CA VAL A 109 -55.48 1.35 4.52
C VAL A 109 -54.45 0.37 3.93
N ILE A 110 -54.78 -0.28 2.80
CA ILE A 110 -53.85 -1.20 2.12
C ILE A 110 -52.59 -0.46 1.65
N ALA A 111 -52.74 0.73 1.07
CA ALA A 111 -51.63 1.55 0.61
C ALA A 111 -50.70 1.96 1.77
N LEU A 112 -51.26 2.38 2.90
CA LEU A 112 -50.51 2.79 4.09
C LEU A 112 -49.78 1.63 4.78
N VAL A 113 -50.25 0.39 4.63
CA VAL A 113 -49.55 -0.79 5.16
C VAL A 113 -48.41 -1.22 4.24
N VAL A 114 -48.61 -1.19 2.92
CA VAL A 114 -47.67 -1.77 1.94
C VAL A 114 -46.59 -0.78 1.48
N LEU A 115 -46.96 0.47 1.17
CA LEU A 115 -46.03 1.43 0.55
C LEU A 115 -44.87 1.84 1.47
N PRO A 116 -45.05 2.11 2.78
CA PRO A 116 -43.95 2.55 3.64
C PRO A 116 -42.80 1.54 3.73
N GLY A 117 -43.11 0.24 3.80
CA GLY A 117 -42.07 -0.81 3.85
C GLY A 117 -41.23 -0.87 2.58
N LEU A 118 -41.89 -0.85 1.41
CA LEU A 118 -41.21 -0.86 0.11
C LEU A 118 -40.37 0.41 -0.13
N ILE A 119 -40.88 1.58 0.26
CA ILE A 119 -40.16 2.85 0.16
C ILE A 119 -38.95 2.84 1.10
N SER A 120 -39.11 2.37 2.34
CA SER A 120 -38.01 2.24 3.30
C SER A 120 -36.92 1.32 2.75
N ASP A 121 -37.28 0.17 2.19
CA ASP A 121 -36.31 -0.77 1.61
C ASP A 121 -35.52 -0.18 0.43
N VAL A 122 -36.18 0.64 -0.41
CA VAL A 122 -35.52 1.36 -1.51
C VAL A 122 -34.62 2.47 -0.95
N CYS A 123 -35.09 3.26 0.01
CA CYS A 123 -34.32 4.29 0.69
C CYS A 123 -33.07 3.72 1.37
N ASP A 124 -33.20 2.62 2.11
CA ASP A 124 -32.10 1.95 2.79
C ASP A 124 -31.07 1.42 1.78
N THR A 125 -31.52 0.91 0.64
CA THR A 125 -30.62 0.42 -0.43
C THR A 125 -29.93 1.57 -1.15
N LEU A 126 -30.63 2.67 -1.38
CA LEU A 126 -30.05 3.92 -1.91
C LEU A 126 -29.03 4.50 -0.93
N GLN A 127 -29.31 4.45 0.36
CA GLN A 127 -28.41 4.91 1.40
C GLN A 127 -27.16 4.03 1.47
N LYS A 128 -27.29 2.70 1.45
CA LYS A 128 -26.16 1.77 1.37
C LYS A 128 -25.28 2.02 0.12
N ARG A 129 -25.90 2.31 -1.03
CA ARG A 129 -25.17 2.74 -2.24
C ARG A 129 -24.41 4.05 -2.05
N LYS A 130 -25.05 5.05 -1.43
CA LYS A 130 -24.40 6.32 -1.06
C LYS A 130 -23.32 6.15 0.02
N GLU A 131 -23.36 5.07 0.80
CA GLU A 131 -22.42 4.77 1.87
C GLU A 131 -21.15 4.02 1.42
N GLY A 132 -21.06 3.59 0.15
CA GLY A 132 -19.83 3.04 -0.45
C GLY A 132 -19.99 1.71 -1.23
N GLU A 133 -21.22 1.23 -1.48
CA GLU A 133 -21.50 0.11 -2.41
C GLU A 133 -21.39 0.52 -3.90
N GLY A 134 -20.73 1.63 -4.23
CA GLY A 134 -20.58 2.12 -5.61
C GLY A 134 -19.81 1.16 -6.52
N HIS A 135 -19.98 1.28 -7.84
CA HIS A 135 -19.19 0.57 -8.83
C HIS A 135 -18.19 1.51 -9.51
N VAL A 136 -17.05 0.97 -9.95
CA VAL A 136 -16.13 1.73 -10.81
C VAL A 136 -16.68 1.69 -12.23
N SER A 137 -16.96 2.87 -12.80
CA SER A 137 -17.46 2.95 -14.17
C SER A 137 -16.38 2.55 -15.16
N LYS A 138 -16.75 1.89 -16.26
CA LYS A 138 -15.81 1.55 -17.34
C LYS A 138 -15.18 2.79 -18.00
N GLY A 139 -15.80 3.96 -17.88
CA GLY A 139 -15.22 5.24 -18.34
C GLY A 139 -14.15 5.82 -17.42
N SER A 140 -13.90 5.23 -16.25
CA SER A 140 -12.93 5.72 -15.26
C SER A 140 -11.53 5.12 -15.44
N THR A 141 -11.26 4.39 -16.53
CA THR A 141 -9.93 3.84 -16.86
C THR A 141 -9.07 4.88 -17.59
N PRO A 142 -7.76 5.00 -17.31
CA PRO A 142 -6.98 4.21 -16.36
C PRO A 142 -7.16 4.67 -14.90
N PHE A 143 -7.22 3.71 -13.97
CA PHE A 143 -7.28 3.98 -12.54
C PHE A 143 -6.27 3.15 -11.74
N ILE A 144 -5.87 3.66 -10.59
CA ILE A 144 -5.09 2.93 -9.58
C ILE A 144 -6.04 2.47 -8.48
N LEU A 145 -5.92 1.19 -8.09
CA LEU A 145 -6.66 0.63 -6.97
C LEU A 145 -5.75 0.57 -5.74
N ILE A 146 -6.17 1.15 -4.62
CA ILE A 146 -5.45 1.07 -3.36
C ILE A 146 -6.33 0.33 -2.35
N VAL A 147 -5.82 -0.77 -1.81
CA VAL A 147 -6.52 -1.67 -0.89
C VAL A 147 -5.87 -1.59 0.49
N GLY A 148 -6.65 -1.36 1.53
CA GLY A 148 -6.14 -1.26 2.90
C GLY A 148 -7.16 -0.70 3.88
N SER A 149 -6.68 -0.33 5.06
CA SER A 149 -7.42 0.47 6.04
C SER A 149 -6.90 1.90 5.97
N PHE A 150 -7.79 2.88 5.79
CA PHE A 150 -7.38 4.25 5.49
C PHE A 150 -7.86 5.27 6.52
N LYS A 151 -6.92 6.08 7.02
CA LYS A 151 -7.20 7.30 7.79
C LYS A 151 -7.18 8.53 6.89
N PHE A 152 -7.83 9.60 7.31
CA PHE A 152 -7.89 10.86 6.56
C PHE A 152 -6.49 11.39 6.20
N ASP A 153 -5.61 11.53 7.19
CA ASP A 153 -4.26 12.08 6.99
C ASP A 153 -3.44 11.24 5.98
N GLN A 154 -3.51 9.92 6.11
CA GLN A 154 -2.83 8.99 5.21
C GLN A 154 -3.32 9.11 3.77
N VAL A 155 -4.63 9.30 3.57
CA VAL A 155 -5.21 9.46 2.25
C VAL A 155 -4.75 10.77 1.62
N VAL A 156 -4.69 11.86 2.39
CA VAL A 156 -4.20 13.16 1.90
C VAL A 156 -2.74 13.03 1.44
N GLU A 157 -1.87 12.39 2.23
CA GLU A 157 -0.47 12.15 1.86
C GLU A 157 -0.33 11.29 0.59
N ILE A 158 -1.15 10.24 0.47
CA ILE A 158 -1.18 9.38 -0.73
C ILE A 158 -1.63 10.18 -1.96
N LEU A 159 -2.70 10.96 -1.83
CA LEU A 159 -3.25 11.75 -2.93
C LEU A 159 -2.27 12.85 -3.36
N ASP A 160 -1.61 13.52 -2.42
CA ASP A 160 -0.56 14.49 -2.72
C ASP A 160 0.59 13.83 -3.50
N GLY A 161 1.06 12.67 -3.03
CA GLY A 161 2.13 11.91 -3.68
C GLY A 161 1.79 11.35 -5.08
N PHE A 162 0.53 11.14 -5.42
CA PHE A 162 0.10 10.65 -6.73
C PHE A 162 -0.44 11.72 -7.68
N LEU A 163 -1.19 12.70 -7.17
CA LEU A 163 -2.00 13.62 -8.00
C LEU A 163 -1.37 15.01 -8.16
N ASN A 164 -0.43 15.42 -7.32
CA ASN A 164 0.22 16.74 -7.40
C ASN A 164 1.56 16.71 -8.17
N LYS A 165 1.86 15.61 -8.86
CA LYS A 165 3.07 15.50 -9.69
C LYS A 165 2.91 16.28 -11.00
N GLU A 166 3.81 17.23 -11.26
CA GLU A 166 3.83 18.05 -12.49
C GLU A 166 3.92 17.24 -13.79
N SER A 167 4.33 15.96 -13.71
CA SER A 167 4.45 15.05 -14.85
C SER A 167 3.19 14.23 -15.16
N VAL A 168 2.11 14.35 -14.38
CA VAL A 168 0.88 13.60 -14.64
C VAL A 168 0.06 14.31 -15.72
N GLN A 169 0.45 14.08 -16.98
CA GLN A 169 -0.31 14.42 -18.19
C GLN A 169 -1.61 13.59 -18.36
N PHE A 170 -2.03 12.81 -17.36
CA PHE A 170 -3.12 11.85 -17.50
C PHE A 170 -4.21 12.04 -16.45
N HIS A 171 -5.46 11.93 -16.89
CA HIS A 171 -6.66 11.79 -16.05
C HIS A 171 -6.61 10.47 -15.25
N LEU A 172 -5.68 10.36 -14.30
CA LEU A 172 -5.52 9.20 -13.45
C LEU A 172 -6.54 9.25 -12.32
N ASN A 173 -7.42 8.26 -12.28
CA ASN A 173 -8.36 8.09 -11.18
C ASN A 173 -7.75 7.21 -10.08
N VAL A 174 -8.07 7.48 -8.83
CA VAL A 174 -7.61 6.71 -7.66
C VAL A 174 -8.82 6.15 -6.93
N VAL A 175 -8.89 4.83 -6.84
CA VAL A 175 -9.98 4.12 -6.16
C VAL A 175 -9.43 3.51 -4.88
N PHE A 176 -10.03 3.86 -3.74
CA PHE A 176 -9.72 3.26 -2.45
C PHE A 176 -10.73 2.17 -2.12
N LEU A 177 -10.24 1.01 -1.70
CA LEU A 177 -11.05 -0.12 -1.28
C LEU A 177 -10.70 -0.51 0.16
N ASP A 178 -11.64 -0.30 1.07
CA ASP A 178 -11.52 -0.67 2.49
C ASP A 178 -12.59 -1.71 2.85
N ILE A 179 -12.27 -2.60 3.80
CA ILE A 179 -13.27 -3.50 4.37
C ILE A 179 -14.28 -2.74 5.24
N ASN A 180 -13.82 -1.66 5.88
CA ASN A 180 -14.64 -0.79 6.71
C ASN A 180 -15.35 0.26 5.84
N LYS A 181 -16.47 0.78 6.32
CA LYS A 181 -17.16 1.88 5.65
C LYS A 181 -16.28 3.14 5.69
N PRO A 182 -16.22 3.92 4.59
CA PRO A 182 -15.45 5.15 4.57
C PRO A 182 -16.02 6.16 5.58
N THR A 183 -15.14 6.75 6.39
CA THR A 183 -15.47 7.80 7.36
C THR A 183 -16.12 9.00 6.66
N GLU A 184 -17.00 9.71 7.36
CA GLU A 184 -17.68 10.90 6.82
C GLU A 184 -16.69 11.97 6.31
N GLN A 185 -15.52 12.11 6.95
CA GLN A 185 -14.45 13.00 6.47
C GLN A 185 -13.93 12.60 5.08
N LEU A 186 -13.77 11.31 4.80
CA LEU A 186 -13.31 10.80 3.50
C LEU A 186 -14.39 11.04 2.42
N LYS A 187 -15.66 10.82 2.75
CA LYS A 187 -16.77 11.14 1.83
C LYS A 187 -16.93 12.64 1.60
N MET A 188 -16.70 13.47 2.61
CA MET A 188 -16.68 14.93 2.45
C MET A 188 -15.54 15.34 1.53
N MET A 189 -14.38 14.71 1.63
CA MET A 189 -13.26 14.94 0.71
C MET A 189 -13.61 14.52 -0.72
N GLU A 190 -14.25 13.36 -0.92
CA GLU A 190 -14.74 12.93 -2.23
C GLU A 190 -15.71 13.94 -2.86
N ARG A 191 -16.57 14.58 -2.05
CA ARG A 191 -17.55 15.55 -2.55
C ARG A 191 -17.00 16.97 -2.77
N ASN A 192 -16.14 17.42 -1.86
CA ASN A 192 -15.79 18.84 -1.72
C ASN A 192 -14.33 19.16 -2.09
N SER A 193 -13.48 18.15 -2.33
CA SER A 193 -12.08 18.38 -2.67
C SER A 193 -11.88 18.61 -4.18
N ILE A 194 -10.79 19.32 -4.51
CA ILE A 194 -10.23 19.41 -5.87
C ILE A 194 -9.98 18.03 -6.52
N TRP A 195 -9.84 16.98 -5.70
CA TRP A 195 -9.65 15.60 -6.16
C TRP A 195 -10.95 14.81 -6.30
N GLY A 196 -12.10 15.37 -5.91
CA GLY A 196 -13.37 14.64 -5.79
C GLY A 196 -13.84 13.94 -7.07
N HIS A 197 -13.59 14.53 -8.23
CA HIS A 197 -13.92 13.93 -9.52
C HIS A 197 -12.97 12.79 -9.96
N ARG A 198 -11.83 12.62 -9.28
CA ARG A 198 -10.80 11.60 -9.58
C ARG A 198 -10.68 10.53 -8.52
N VAL A 199 -11.30 10.73 -7.34
CA VAL A 199 -11.15 9.84 -6.20
C VAL A 199 -12.48 9.18 -5.89
N GLN A 200 -12.47 7.87 -5.66
CA GLN A 200 -13.67 7.11 -5.28
C GLN A 200 -13.37 6.22 -4.08
N PHE A 201 -14.22 6.25 -3.04
CA PHE A 201 -14.12 5.36 -1.89
C PHE A 201 -15.16 4.25 -1.98
N LEU A 202 -14.69 3.01 -2.00
CA LEU A 202 -15.53 1.82 -2.04
C LEU A 202 -15.33 1.01 -0.77
N HIS A 203 -16.42 0.48 -0.22
CA HIS A 203 -16.34 -0.48 0.88
C HIS A 203 -16.48 -1.89 0.33
N GLY A 204 -15.72 -2.86 0.83
CA GLY A 204 -15.84 -4.27 0.45
C GLY A 204 -14.57 -5.06 0.69
N SER A 205 -14.71 -6.37 0.82
CA SER A 205 -13.55 -7.26 0.95
C SER A 205 -13.07 -7.70 -0.42
N VAL A 206 -11.76 -7.62 -0.64
CA VAL A 206 -11.09 -8.20 -1.80
C VAL A 206 -11.32 -9.70 -1.93
N LEU A 207 -11.56 -10.40 -0.81
CA LEU A 207 -11.79 -11.84 -0.80
C LEU A 207 -13.11 -12.24 -1.46
N ASP A 208 -14.02 -11.29 -1.62
CA ASP A 208 -15.30 -11.50 -2.28
C ASP A 208 -15.22 -11.13 -3.76
N GLU A 209 -15.55 -12.08 -4.63
CA GLU A 209 -15.51 -11.91 -6.08
C GLU A 209 -16.47 -10.82 -6.57
N LYS A 210 -17.63 -10.64 -5.90
CA LYS A 210 -18.58 -9.58 -6.26
C LYS A 210 -17.96 -8.20 -6.09
N THR A 211 -17.16 -8.02 -5.04
CA THR A 211 -16.42 -6.78 -4.79
C THR A 211 -15.36 -6.55 -5.86
N LEU A 212 -14.60 -7.57 -6.24
CA LEU A 212 -13.59 -7.48 -7.29
C LEU A 212 -14.18 -7.10 -8.67
N LEU A 213 -15.33 -7.66 -9.01
CA LEU A 213 -16.07 -7.32 -10.23
C LEU A 213 -16.58 -5.87 -10.20
N ARG A 214 -17.12 -5.42 -9.05
CA ARG A 214 -17.62 -4.05 -8.87
C ARG A 214 -16.52 -2.99 -8.94
N VAL A 215 -15.35 -3.31 -8.42
CA VAL A 215 -14.14 -2.47 -8.48
C VAL A 215 -13.48 -2.56 -9.87
N ASN A 216 -13.85 -3.56 -10.66
CA ASN A 216 -13.31 -3.81 -12.00
C ASN A 216 -11.78 -4.00 -11.97
N ALA A 217 -11.27 -4.70 -10.94
CA ALA A 217 -9.85 -4.79 -10.62
C ALA A 217 -8.96 -5.33 -11.77
N ARG A 218 -9.54 -6.08 -12.70
CA ARG A 218 -8.87 -6.59 -13.92
C ARG A 218 -8.39 -5.50 -14.88
N TYR A 219 -9.01 -4.32 -14.82
CA TYR A 219 -8.68 -3.18 -15.70
C TYR A 219 -7.94 -2.05 -14.97
N ALA A 220 -7.53 -2.29 -13.72
CA ALA A 220 -6.70 -1.34 -13.00
C ALA A 220 -5.31 -1.23 -13.67
N ALA A 221 -4.75 -0.03 -13.73
CA ALA A 221 -3.39 0.19 -14.24
C ALA A 221 -2.33 -0.35 -13.26
N ALA A 222 -2.60 -0.24 -11.96
CA ALA A 222 -1.79 -0.80 -10.89
C ALA A 222 -2.66 -1.00 -9.65
N ILE A 223 -2.28 -1.97 -8.82
CA ILE A 223 -2.95 -2.24 -7.54
C ILE A 223 -1.93 -2.10 -6.41
N PHE A 224 -2.28 -1.39 -5.34
CA PHE A 224 -1.47 -1.23 -4.14
C PHE A 224 -2.17 -1.88 -2.94
N THR A 225 -1.49 -2.77 -2.23
CA THR A 225 -2.00 -3.39 -1.00
C THR A 225 -1.22 -2.86 0.21
N LEU A 226 -1.91 -2.19 1.14
CA LEU A 226 -1.31 -1.52 2.29
C LEU A 226 -1.69 -2.22 3.61
N SER A 227 -0.69 -2.63 4.39
CA SER A 227 -0.88 -3.03 5.79
C SER A 227 -1.09 -1.80 6.70
N ASP A 228 -2.02 -1.89 7.66
CA ASP A 228 -2.25 -0.83 8.65
C ASP A 228 -1.11 -0.75 9.67
N GLN A 229 -0.40 0.39 9.69
CA GLN A 229 0.70 0.65 10.62
C GLN A 229 0.26 0.77 12.10
N ASN A 230 -1.03 0.99 12.35
CA ASN A 230 -1.60 1.12 13.69
C ASN A 230 -2.31 -0.15 14.16
N ALA A 231 -2.20 -1.25 13.40
CA ALA A 231 -2.80 -2.51 13.79
C ALA A 231 -2.23 -3.00 15.15
N PRO A 232 -3.07 -3.55 16.05
CA PRO A 232 -2.64 -4.01 17.37
C PRO A 232 -1.66 -5.18 17.29
N ASN A 233 -1.77 -6.01 16.24
CA ASN A 233 -0.83 -7.09 15.95
C ASN A 233 -0.33 -6.96 14.50
N PRO A 234 0.88 -6.43 14.30
CA PRO A 234 1.46 -6.23 12.97
C PRO A 234 1.66 -7.52 12.16
N SER A 235 1.98 -8.65 12.81
CA SER A 235 2.14 -9.94 12.12
C SER A 235 0.81 -10.40 11.52
N LYS A 236 -0.27 -10.32 12.30
CA LYS A 236 -1.62 -10.71 11.84
C LYS A 236 -2.12 -9.80 10.71
N GLU A 237 -1.77 -8.51 10.74
CA GLU A 237 -2.15 -7.60 9.66
C GLU A 237 -1.40 -7.90 8.36
N ASP A 238 -0.10 -8.21 8.43
CA ASP A 238 0.67 -8.66 7.26
C ASP A 238 0.18 -10.01 6.71
N GLU A 239 -0.26 -10.93 7.58
CA GLU A 239 -0.91 -12.18 7.17
C GLU A 239 -2.21 -11.89 6.41
N ARG A 240 -3.06 -10.99 6.91
CA ARG A 240 -4.26 -10.54 6.20
C ARG A 240 -3.91 -9.89 4.86
N ASN A 241 -2.89 -9.04 4.83
CA ASN A 241 -2.43 -8.39 3.60
C ASN A 241 -1.93 -9.41 2.57
N THR A 242 -1.27 -10.48 3.02
CA THR A 242 -0.85 -11.60 2.16
C THR A 242 -2.04 -12.30 1.51
N VAL A 243 -3.10 -12.56 2.26
CA VAL A 243 -4.32 -13.18 1.70
C VAL A 243 -5.04 -12.23 0.73
N ARG A 244 -5.10 -10.92 1.03
CA ARG A 244 -5.63 -9.90 0.09
C ARG A 244 -4.86 -9.92 -1.22
N LEU A 245 -3.53 -9.94 -1.15
CA LEU A 245 -2.64 -9.97 -2.32
C LEU A 245 -2.89 -11.23 -3.17
N TRP A 246 -2.98 -12.41 -2.56
CA TRP A 246 -3.24 -13.65 -3.30
C TRP A 246 -4.62 -13.62 -4.00
N SER A 247 -5.64 -13.10 -3.34
CA SER A 247 -6.97 -12.96 -3.92
C SER A 247 -6.98 -12.02 -5.13
N LEU A 248 -6.31 -10.87 -5.04
CA LEU A 248 -6.13 -9.95 -6.18
C LEU A 248 -5.39 -10.64 -7.33
N TYR A 249 -4.26 -11.27 -7.03
CA TYR A 249 -3.44 -11.94 -8.03
C TYR A 249 -4.24 -13.01 -8.79
N CYS A 250 -4.96 -13.88 -8.09
CA CYS A 250 -5.81 -14.90 -8.72
C CYS A 250 -6.86 -14.29 -9.65
N HIS A 251 -7.41 -13.12 -9.31
CA HIS A 251 -8.44 -12.46 -10.13
C HIS A 251 -7.86 -11.67 -11.31
N THR A 252 -6.65 -11.11 -11.18
CA THR A 252 -6.04 -10.21 -12.17
C THR A 252 -4.95 -10.85 -13.04
N VAL A 253 -4.50 -12.07 -12.73
CA VAL A 253 -3.44 -12.78 -13.47
C VAL A 253 -3.70 -12.87 -14.98
N SER A 254 -4.96 -12.97 -15.39
CA SER A 254 -5.34 -13.03 -16.82
C SER A 254 -5.13 -11.71 -17.57
N HIS A 255 -5.00 -10.59 -16.86
CA HIS A 255 -4.87 -9.24 -17.42
C HIS A 255 -3.50 -8.61 -17.12
N ASP A 256 -2.58 -9.37 -16.51
CA ASP A 256 -1.21 -8.95 -16.18
C ASP A 256 -1.12 -7.61 -15.42
N VAL A 257 -2.04 -7.39 -14.47
CA VAL A 257 -2.05 -6.15 -13.68
C VAL A 257 -0.92 -6.16 -12.64
N PRO A 258 -0.03 -5.15 -12.61
CA PRO A 258 1.04 -5.08 -11.63
C PRO A 258 0.51 -4.76 -10.23
N ILE A 259 0.83 -5.62 -9.25
CA ILE A 259 0.46 -5.43 -7.84
C ILE A 259 1.69 -5.05 -7.02
N TYR A 260 1.58 -4.00 -6.22
CA TYR A 260 2.60 -3.50 -5.31
C TYR A 260 2.12 -3.67 -3.86
N THR A 261 2.96 -4.17 -2.97
CA THR A 261 2.55 -4.43 -1.58
C THR A 261 3.43 -3.71 -0.58
N TYR A 262 2.81 -3.11 0.43
CA TYR A 262 3.45 -2.47 1.56
C TYR A 262 3.21 -3.31 2.82
N ASN A 263 4.28 -3.88 3.35
CA ASN A 263 4.28 -4.70 4.54
C ASN A 263 4.94 -4.00 5.72
N LEU A 264 4.58 -4.42 6.93
CA LEU A 264 5.20 -3.92 8.14
C LEU A 264 6.53 -4.65 8.38
N SER A 265 6.54 -5.98 8.28
CA SER A 265 7.68 -6.83 8.61
C SER A 265 8.30 -7.51 7.37
N PRO A 266 9.64 -7.63 7.30
CA PRO A 266 10.29 -8.41 6.25
C PRO A 266 10.04 -9.92 6.37
N ARG A 267 9.64 -10.41 7.55
CA ARG A 267 9.41 -11.86 7.77
C ARG A 267 8.24 -12.40 6.96
N THR A 268 7.22 -11.59 6.73
CA THR A 268 5.98 -11.94 6.03
C THR A 268 6.07 -11.71 4.52
N ALA A 269 7.00 -10.85 4.07
CA ALA A 269 7.26 -10.54 2.67
C ALA A 269 7.52 -11.79 1.79
N ILE A 270 8.04 -12.86 2.39
CA ILE A 270 8.38 -14.13 1.74
C ILE A 270 7.16 -14.77 1.06
N TYR A 271 5.97 -14.60 1.65
CA TYR A 271 4.73 -15.19 1.16
C TYR A 271 4.09 -14.35 0.05
N GLN A 272 4.63 -13.16 -0.23
CA GLN A 272 4.06 -12.16 -1.11
C GLN A 272 4.80 -12.01 -2.45
N LYS A 273 5.54 -13.04 -2.86
CA LYS A 273 6.33 -13.04 -4.12
C LYS A 273 5.54 -12.79 -5.39
N VAL A 274 4.22 -12.96 -5.33
CA VAL A 274 3.32 -12.67 -6.46
C VAL A 274 3.23 -11.16 -6.76
N ALA A 275 3.58 -10.31 -5.80
CA ALA A 275 3.66 -8.87 -6.01
C ALA A 275 4.87 -8.50 -6.88
N LYS A 276 4.68 -7.50 -7.74
CA LYS A 276 5.74 -6.92 -8.57
C LYS A 276 6.80 -6.26 -7.73
N GLU A 277 6.44 -5.47 -6.70
CA GLU A 277 7.36 -4.96 -5.68
C GLU A 277 6.80 -5.05 -4.27
N ILE A 278 7.69 -5.33 -3.31
CA ILE A 278 7.39 -5.49 -1.89
C ILE A 278 8.19 -4.44 -1.13
N ILE A 279 7.50 -3.56 -0.42
CA ILE A 279 8.14 -2.51 0.39
C ILE A 279 7.85 -2.81 1.86
N CYS A 280 8.91 -3.05 2.63
CA CYS A 280 8.80 -3.28 4.08
C CYS A 280 9.15 -2.02 4.86
N VAL A 281 8.15 -1.44 5.55
CA VAL A 281 8.31 -0.15 6.26
C VAL A 281 9.38 -0.23 7.35
N ARG A 282 9.41 -1.29 8.16
CA ARG A 282 10.42 -1.45 9.22
C ARG A 282 11.83 -1.61 8.68
N GLU A 283 11.97 -2.35 7.59
CA GLU A 283 13.27 -2.54 6.94
C GLU A 283 13.81 -1.22 6.40
N PHE A 284 12.95 -0.44 5.74
CA PHE A 284 13.30 0.87 5.21
C PHE A 284 13.69 1.86 6.33
N LYS A 285 12.94 1.90 7.43
CA LYS A 285 13.28 2.72 8.61
C LYS A 285 14.65 2.37 9.18
N GLN A 286 14.93 1.08 9.37
CA GLN A 286 16.24 0.62 9.86
C GLN A 286 17.38 0.93 8.90
N TYR A 287 17.13 0.86 7.59
CA TYR A 287 18.09 1.27 6.57
C TYR A 287 18.43 2.75 6.69
N LEU A 288 17.43 3.64 6.79
CA LEU A 288 17.65 5.08 6.94
C LEU A 288 18.41 5.41 8.24
N LEU A 289 18.10 4.75 9.35
CA LEU A 289 18.81 4.93 10.62
C LEU A 289 20.27 4.48 10.52
N ALA A 290 20.54 3.34 9.89
CA ALA A 290 21.90 2.87 9.68
C ALA A 290 22.70 3.83 8.77
N MET A 291 22.06 4.34 7.71
CA MET A 291 22.69 5.32 6.82
C MET A 291 23.02 6.64 7.53
N ASN A 292 22.14 7.11 8.43
CA ASN A 292 22.43 8.27 9.28
C ASN A 292 23.66 8.08 10.18
N CYS A 293 23.91 6.86 10.66
CA CYS A 293 25.10 6.54 11.47
C CYS A 293 26.41 6.62 10.64
N ARG A 294 26.30 6.38 9.34
CA ARG A 294 27.42 6.49 8.39
C ARG A 294 27.63 7.94 7.97
N CYS A 295 26.55 8.60 7.52
CA CYS A 295 26.56 9.97 7.03
C CYS A 295 25.39 10.73 7.67
N ARG A 296 25.72 11.74 8.47
CA ARG A 296 24.71 12.58 9.14
C ARG A 296 23.84 13.28 8.08
N GLY A 297 22.52 13.22 8.24
CA GLY A 297 21.56 13.84 7.31
C GLY A 297 21.21 13.01 6.08
N ALA A 298 21.78 11.82 5.90
CA ALA A 298 21.48 10.96 4.75
C ALA A 298 19.99 10.57 4.66
N SER A 299 19.33 10.31 5.78
CA SER A 299 17.88 10.03 5.80
C SER A 299 17.04 11.21 5.32
N THR A 300 17.39 12.43 5.73
CA THR A 300 16.69 13.66 5.34
C THR A 300 16.86 13.89 3.84
N LEU A 301 18.08 13.71 3.32
CA LEU A 301 18.35 13.79 1.89
C LEU A 301 17.50 12.78 1.11
N LEU A 302 17.53 11.50 1.49
CA LEU A 302 16.76 10.45 0.81
C LEU A 302 15.25 10.69 0.90
N THR A 303 14.75 11.13 2.06
CA THR A 303 13.33 11.43 2.24
C THR A 303 12.90 12.61 1.39
N ASN A 304 13.71 13.66 1.29
CA ASN A 304 13.45 14.82 0.44
C ASN A 304 13.52 14.48 -1.05
N LEU A 305 14.38 13.54 -1.46
CA LEU A 305 14.42 13.07 -2.86
C LEU A 305 13.19 12.23 -3.24
N LEU A 306 12.57 11.54 -2.28
CA LEU A 306 11.38 10.72 -2.51
C LEU A 306 10.08 11.53 -2.50
N HIS A 307 10.04 12.62 -1.74
CA HIS A 307 8.89 13.52 -1.68
C HIS A 307 9.05 14.64 -2.70
N GLN A 308 8.13 14.72 -3.66
CA GLN A 308 8.07 15.89 -4.52
C GLN A 308 7.56 17.08 -3.71
N ARG A 309 8.35 18.15 -3.66
CA ARG A 309 7.98 19.41 -3.02
C ARG A 309 8.09 20.53 -4.05
N GLN A 310 7.16 21.47 -4.00
CA GLN A 310 7.27 22.69 -4.78
C GLN A 310 8.25 23.65 -4.10
N PRO A 311 9.06 24.38 -4.88
CA PRO A 311 9.92 25.42 -4.34
C PRO A 311 9.07 26.50 -3.66
N ILE A 312 9.49 26.93 -2.48
CA ILE A 312 8.83 28.01 -1.74
C ILE A 312 9.64 29.28 -2.03
N ASN A 313 8.98 30.39 -2.35
CA ASN A 313 9.71 31.62 -2.71
C ASN A 313 9.98 32.53 -1.49
N ASN A 314 9.27 32.31 -0.38
CA ASN A 314 9.40 33.11 0.83
C ASN A 314 9.92 32.24 1.98
N TYR A 315 11.11 32.58 2.47
CA TYR A 315 11.72 31.95 3.64
C TYR A 315 11.90 32.99 4.74
N ASP A 316 11.60 32.61 5.98
CA ASP A 316 11.77 33.50 7.14
C ASP A 316 13.24 33.62 7.53
N GLU A 317 14.02 32.55 7.35
CA GLU A 317 15.43 32.48 7.73
C GLU A 317 16.35 32.06 6.57
N GLY A 318 17.56 32.62 6.53
CA GLY A 318 18.51 32.39 5.43
C GLY A 318 18.96 30.93 5.28
N TRP A 319 19.00 30.15 6.36
CA TRP A 319 19.33 28.73 6.28
C TRP A 319 18.19 27.91 5.65
N GLN A 320 16.93 28.35 5.77
CA GLN A 320 15.79 27.68 5.14
C GLN A 320 15.84 27.87 3.62
N ALA A 321 16.22 29.08 3.17
CA ALA A 321 16.45 29.37 1.76
C ALA A 321 17.58 28.51 1.19
N GLN A 322 18.70 28.36 1.91
CA GLN A 322 19.83 27.49 1.52
C GLN A 322 19.50 26.00 1.59
N PHE A 323 18.65 25.58 2.54
CA PHE A 323 18.17 24.21 2.65
C PHE A 323 17.25 23.84 1.50
N ALA A 324 16.48 24.79 0.99
CA ALA A 324 15.63 24.60 -0.17
C ALA A 324 16.38 24.74 -1.50
N SER A 325 17.35 25.66 -1.60
CA SER A 325 18.24 25.77 -2.75
C SER A 325 19.40 24.77 -2.63
N LEU A 326 19.08 23.48 -2.78
CA LEU A 326 20.11 22.45 -2.85
C LEU A 326 20.97 22.71 -4.11
N TYR A 327 22.20 23.18 -3.90
CA TYR A 327 23.23 23.52 -4.91
C TYR A 327 23.05 22.87 -6.28
N LEU A 328 22.54 23.64 -7.23
CA LEU A 328 22.48 23.29 -8.65
C LEU A 328 23.74 23.85 -9.33
N PHE A 329 24.49 22.96 -10.01
CA PHE A 329 25.74 23.25 -10.70
C PHE A 329 25.59 24.22 -11.88
N GLU A 330 26.68 24.89 -12.26
CA GLU A 330 26.75 26.07 -13.15
C GLU A 330 26.33 25.87 -14.62
N GLU A 331 26.19 24.66 -15.15
CA GLU A 331 25.96 24.47 -16.61
C GLU A 331 24.59 23.87 -17.00
N ALA A 332 24.00 22.99 -16.20
CA ALA A 332 22.72 22.33 -16.54
C ALA A 332 21.77 22.07 -15.35
N GLN A 333 22.16 22.43 -14.12
CA GLN A 333 21.32 22.22 -12.93
C GLN A 333 20.79 20.76 -12.74
N VAL A 334 21.50 19.75 -13.25
CA VAL A 334 21.09 18.33 -13.13
C VAL A 334 22.26 17.46 -12.68
N ILE A 335 21.99 16.51 -11.79
CA ILE A 335 22.99 15.56 -11.25
C ILE A 335 22.69 14.15 -11.76
N LEU A 336 23.56 13.57 -12.58
CA LEU A 336 23.53 12.14 -12.92
C LEU A 336 24.05 11.33 -11.73
N PHE A 337 23.24 10.43 -11.18
CA PHE A 337 23.66 9.61 -10.02
C PHE A 337 23.70 8.10 -10.30
N ALA A 338 22.95 7.62 -11.29
CA ALA A 338 22.93 6.20 -11.63
C ALA A 338 22.66 5.96 -13.12
N VAL A 339 23.09 4.79 -13.60
CA VAL A 339 22.84 4.30 -14.95
C VAL A 339 22.21 2.92 -14.86
N LYS A 340 21.03 2.75 -15.46
CA LYS A 340 20.34 1.47 -15.54
C LYS A 340 20.68 0.83 -16.88
N THR A 341 21.52 -0.20 -16.85
CA THR A 341 21.98 -0.92 -18.05
C THR A 341 21.30 -2.27 -18.18
N PHE A 342 21.07 -2.70 -19.42
CA PHE A 342 20.51 -4.02 -19.70
C PHE A 342 21.64 -5.04 -19.82
N LEU A 343 21.63 -6.06 -18.94
CA LEU A 343 22.65 -7.10 -18.95
C LEU A 343 22.13 -8.33 -19.72
N HIS A 344 22.64 -8.52 -20.95
CA HIS A 344 22.24 -9.63 -21.82
C HIS A 344 22.47 -11.02 -21.20
N SER A 345 23.44 -11.18 -20.30
CA SER A 345 23.71 -12.47 -19.64
C SER A 345 22.63 -12.90 -18.64
N LYS A 346 21.93 -11.95 -18.01
CA LYS A 346 20.88 -12.22 -17.00
C LYS A 346 19.47 -11.91 -17.50
N ASN A 347 19.33 -11.32 -18.69
CA ASN A 347 18.06 -10.82 -19.25
C ASN A 347 17.31 -9.88 -18.27
N GLU A 348 18.06 -9.11 -17.48
CA GLU A 348 17.55 -8.21 -16.46
C GLU A 348 18.25 -6.85 -16.55
N TYR A 349 17.57 -5.80 -16.10
CA TYR A 349 18.17 -4.49 -15.94
C TYR A 349 18.86 -4.37 -14.59
N GLU A 350 20.10 -3.89 -14.58
CA GLU A 350 20.85 -3.62 -13.36
C GLU A 350 21.05 -2.11 -13.21
N ILE A 351 20.94 -1.60 -11.98
CA ILE A 351 21.17 -0.19 -11.67
C ILE A 351 22.59 -0.06 -11.13
N LEU A 352 23.44 0.65 -11.86
CA LEU A 352 24.80 0.99 -11.46
C LEU A 352 24.80 2.39 -10.83
N LEU A 353 25.06 2.45 -9.53
CA LEU A 353 25.20 3.72 -8.81
C LEU A 353 26.62 4.27 -9.02
N ASN A 354 26.73 5.47 -9.60
CA ASN A 354 27.99 6.15 -9.89
C ASN A 354 29.08 5.21 -10.48
N PRO A 355 28.88 4.70 -11.71
CA PRO A 355 29.84 3.78 -12.33
C PRO A 355 31.22 4.44 -12.51
N SER A 356 32.28 3.62 -12.57
CA SER A 356 33.65 4.12 -12.75
C SER A 356 33.85 4.80 -14.10
N ASN A 357 34.90 5.62 -14.22
CA ASN A 357 35.26 6.31 -15.46
C ASN A 357 35.54 5.37 -16.66
N SER A 358 35.71 4.07 -16.40
CA SER A 358 35.86 3.03 -17.44
C SER A 358 34.52 2.59 -18.05
N TYR A 359 33.39 2.92 -17.43
CA TYR A 359 32.08 2.59 -17.95
C TYR A 359 31.67 3.60 -19.02
N ILE A 360 31.44 3.09 -20.24
CA ILE A 360 30.93 3.89 -21.35
C ILE A 360 29.42 3.70 -21.40
N ILE A 361 28.69 4.82 -21.29
CA ILE A 361 27.22 4.85 -21.40
C ILE A 361 26.82 4.39 -22.81
N LYS A 362 25.88 3.45 -22.87
CA LYS A 362 25.36 2.87 -24.11
C LYS A 362 24.04 3.51 -24.51
N ASP A 363 23.67 3.40 -25.78
CA ASP A 363 22.41 3.96 -26.31
C ASP A 363 21.14 3.39 -25.64
N LYS A 364 21.21 2.17 -25.10
CA LYS A 364 20.09 1.51 -24.40
C LYS A 364 20.08 1.76 -22.89
N ASP A 365 21.08 2.47 -22.37
CA ASP A 365 21.16 2.73 -20.94
C ASP A 365 20.16 3.83 -20.55
N VAL A 366 19.48 3.62 -19.42
CA VAL A 366 18.57 4.61 -18.85
C VAL A 366 19.30 5.36 -17.74
N CYS A 367 19.62 6.62 -17.99
CA CYS A 367 20.25 7.50 -17.01
C CYS A 367 19.24 7.95 -15.94
N VAL A 368 19.67 7.99 -14.68
CA VAL A 368 18.84 8.42 -13.55
C VAL A 368 19.43 9.69 -12.95
N TYR A 369 18.62 10.74 -12.94
CA TYR A 369 19.03 12.10 -12.60
C TYR A 369 18.35 12.60 -11.32
N ILE A 370 18.99 13.56 -10.65
CA ILE A 370 18.39 14.43 -9.63
C ILE A 370 18.32 15.83 -10.24
N ALA A 371 17.11 16.38 -10.31
CA ALA A 371 16.80 17.68 -10.88
C ALA A 371 15.66 18.33 -10.09
N GLU A 372 15.46 19.64 -10.27
CA GLU A 372 14.33 20.37 -9.65
C GLU A 372 12.99 19.90 -10.23
N GLY A 373 12.91 19.72 -11.55
CA GLY A 373 11.71 19.28 -12.24
C GLY A 373 11.97 18.38 -13.45
N PRO A 374 10.90 18.00 -14.16
CA PRO A 374 10.98 17.23 -15.40
C PRO A 374 11.30 18.11 -16.62
N ARG A 375 11.37 19.44 -16.47
CA ARG A 375 11.68 20.35 -17.59
C ARG A 375 13.16 20.32 -17.89
N GLU A 376 13.99 20.41 -16.87
CA GLU A 376 15.45 20.40 -16.94
C GLU A 376 15.98 19.08 -17.55
N ILE A 377 15.28 17.96 -17.28
CA ILE A 377 15.58 16.67 -17.88
C ILE A 377 15.22 16.64 -19.38
N ARG A 378 14.15 17.31 -19.80
CA ARG A 378 13.79 17.43 -21.23
C ARG A 378 14.75 18.34 -21.97
N ASP A 379 15.18 19.42 -21.34
CA ASP A 379 16.16 20.34 -21.92
C ASP A 379 17.51 19.63 -22.20
N LEU A 380 17.88 18.63 -21.39
CA LEU A 380 19.02 17.74 -21.64
C LEU A 380 18.87 16.88 -22.91
N GLU A 381 17.65 16.43 -23.23
CA GLU A 381 17.38 15.65 -24.44
C GLU A 381 17.48 16.52 -25.70
N ASP A 382 17.13 17.81 -25.58
CA ASP A 382 17.17 18.80 -26.65
C ASP A 382 18.55 19.47 -26.83
N LEU A 383 19.55 19.11 -26.00
CA LEU A 383 20.89 19.66 -26.13
C LEU A 383 21.51 19.27 -27.49
N PRO A 384 22.01 20.23 -28.28
CA PRO A 384 22.69 19.92 -29.51
C PRO A 384 23.92 19.05 -29.21
N PRO A 385 24.24 18.04 -30.05
CA PRO A 385 25.43 17.25 -29.88
C PRO A 385 26.65 18.18 -29.80
N PRO A 386 27.56 17.98 -28.83
CA PRO A 386 28.60 18.95 -28.55
C PRO A 386 29.43 19.21 -29.81
N ARG A 387 29.42 20.46 -30.30
CA ARG A 387 30.22 20.89 -31.47
C ARG A 387 31.73 20.87 -31.20
N ARG A 388 32.14 20.70 -29.94
CA ARG A 388 33.52 20.51 -29.50
C ARG A 388 33.52 19.48 -28.37
N PHE A 389 34.21 18.37 -28.60
CA PHE A 389 34.69 17.52 -27.51
C PHE A 389 35.69 18.34 -26.72
N TYR A 390 35.31 18.85 -25.54
CA TYR A 390 36.31 19.20 -24.54
C TYR A 390 36.86 17.87 -24.01
N ILE A 391 37.86 17.32 -24.70
CA ILE A 391 38.85 16.53 -23.98
C ILE A 391 39.47 17.56 -23.04
N ALA A 392 39.16 17.45 -21.76
CA ALA A 392 39.76 18.31 -20.75
C ALA A 392 41.24 17.94 -20.62
N ASP A 393 42.05 18.35 -21.61
CA ASP A 393 43.49 18.07 -21.67
C ASP A 393 44.26 18.72 -20.50
N ASN A 394 43.62 19.64 -19.76
CA ASN A 394 44.21 20.37 -18.63
C ASN A 394 43.30 20.52 -17.41
N VAL A 395 42.36 19.59 -17.16
CA VAL A 395 41.97 19.39 -15.75
C VAL A 395 43.19 18.75 -15.11
N PRO A 396 43.80 19.33 -14.05
CA PRO A 396 44.85 18.64 -13.32
C PRO A 396 44.21 17.32 -12.90
N VAL A 397 44.65 16.24 -13.53
CA VAL A 397 44.32 14.90 -13.12
C VAL A 397 44.87 14.85 -11.71
N ILE A 398 44.02 15.13 -10.72
CA ILE A 398 44.23 14.63 -9.38
C ILE A 398 44.15 13.14 -9.62
N ARG A 399 45.31 12.55 -9.92
CA ARG A 399 45.56 11.13 -9.84
C ARG A 399 45.38 10.81 -8.37
N LYS A 400 44.13 10.76 -7.89
CA LYS A 400 43.77 9.67 -7.00
C LYS A 400 44.12 8.46 -7.85
N LYS A 401 45.25 7.84 -7.48
CA LYS A 401 45.71 6.63 -8.12
C LYS A 401 44.46 5.79 -8.37
N PRO A 402 44.24 5.29 -9.61
CA PRO A 402 43.26 4.23 -9.78
C PRO A 402 43.53 3.23 -8.65
N PHE A 403 42.47 2.66 -8.08
CA PHE A 403 42.63 1.51 -7.22
C PHE A 403 43.15 0.38 -8.12
N GLU A 404 44.43 0.45 -8.46
CA GLU A 404 45.21 -0.63 -9.03
C GLU A 404 45.19 -1.67 -7.93
N MET A 405 44.37 -2.69 -8.14
CA MET A 405 44.56 -3.98 -7.52
C MET A 405 45.83 -4.58 -8.13
N ASN A 406 46.98 -3.96 -7.86
CA ASN A 406 48.28 -4.57 -8.06
C ASN A 406 48.38 -5.68 -7.03
N SER A 407 48.09 -6.90 -7.49
CA SER A 407 48.18 -8.18 -6.78
C SER A 407 49.59 -8.53 -6.27
N ALA A 408 50.50 -7.56 -6.12
CA ALA A 408 51.91 -7.84 -5.87
C ALA A 408 52.58 -6.98 -4.79
N ASN A 409 51.97 -5.95 -4.20
CA ASN A 409 52.63 -5.14 -3.16
C ASN A 409 51.71 -4.45 -2.13
N ILE A 410 50.55 -5.05 -1.84
CA ILE A 410 49.81 -4.76 -0.60
C ILE A 410 50.27 -5.81 0.41
N GLY A 411 50.83 -5.39 1.54
CA GLY A 411 51.04 -6.27 2.70
C GLY A 411 49.76 -7.08 2.92
N GLY A 412 49.89 -8.40 2.79
CA GLY A 412 48.83 -9.33 2.38
C GLY A 412 47.48 -9.09 3.03
N TRP A 413 46.50 -8.71 2.21
CA TRP A 413 45.10 -8.89 2.57
C TRP A 413 44.32 -9.52 1.42
N SER A 414 44.09 -10.82 1.54
CA SER A 414 43.12 -11.56 0.72
C SER A 414 41.73 -11.49 1.37
N PRO A 415 40.61 -11.51 0.62
CA PRO A 415 39.25 -11.58 1.19
C PRO A 415 39.00 -12.85 2.04
N SER A 416 39.92 -13.81 2.01
CA SER A 416 39.95 -15.02 2.83
C SER A 416 40.85 -14.92 4.08
N GLN A 417 41.56 -13.81 4.29
CA GLN A 417 42.41 -13.65 5.48
C GLN A 417 41.59 -13.08 6.65
N PRO A 418 41.57 -13.75 7.82
CA PRO A 418 40.87 -13.26 8.99
C PRO A 418 41.48 -11.93 9.45
N VAL A 419 40.63 -10.91 9.64
CA VAL A 419 41.04 -9.63 10.25
C VAL A 419 40.96 -9.78 11.75
N GLU A 420 42.07 -9.47 12.39
CA GLU A 420 42.18 -9.41 13.83
C GLU A 420 41.42 -8.19 14.37
N TYR A 421 40.47 -8.40 15.27
CA TYR A 421 39.78 -7.34 15.97
C TYR A 421 39.71 -7.66 17.46
N CYS A 422 40.26 -6.77 18.27
CA CYS A 422 40.16 -6.87 19.71
C CYS A 422 38.81 -6.28 20.15
N SER A 423 37.90 -7.11 20.67
CA SER A 423 36.70 -6.57 21.30
C SER A 423 37.04 -5.94 22.63
N PHE A 424 36.47 -4.75 22.88
CA PHE A 424 36.59 -4.08 24.18
C PHE A 424 35.91 -4.88 25.31
N ALA A 425 34.96 -5.77 24.98
CA ALA A 425 34.10 -6.45 25.95
C ALA A 425 34.72 -7.67 26.62
N SER A 426 35.47 -8.49 25.88
CA SER A 426 35.97 -9.77 26.41
C SER A 426 37.46 -9.76 26.71
N GLY A 427 38.23 -8.75 26.28
CA GLY A 427 39.69 -8.83 26.24
C GLY A 427 40.23 -9.98 25.37
N LYS A 428 39.34 -10.66 24.63
CA LYS A 428 39.64 -11.70 23.65
C LYS A 428 39.70 -11.07 22.27
N THR A 429 40.74 -11.45 21.54
CA THR A 429 40.86 -11.17 20.12
C THR A 429 39.86 -12.04 19.35
N HIS A 430 39.01 -11.40 18.55
CA HIS A 430 38.09 -12.09 17.66
C HIS A 430 38.51 -11.87 16.21
N TYR A 431 38.25 -12.89 15.39
CA TYR A 431 38.56 -12.85 13.97
C TYR A 431 37.27 -12.65 13.17
N PHE A 432 37.30 -11.68 12.26
CA PHE A 432 36.24 -11.50 11.27
C PHE A 432 36.69 -11.98 9.91
N THR A 433 35.77 -12.58 9.17
CA THR A 433 35.96 -12.91 7.75
C THR A 433 34.81 -12.34 6.93
N ILE A 434 35.09 -11.98 5.68
CA ILE A 434 34.03 -11.64 4.72
C ILE A 434 33.40 -12.97 4.32
N ALA A 435 32.20 -13.22 4.85
CA ALA A 435 31.48 -14.46 4.60
C ALA A 435 30.18 -14.17 3.85
N LYS A 436 29.76 -15.13 3.03
CA LYS A 436 28.36 -15.19 2.57
C LYS A 436 27.49 -15.52 3.79
N LEU A 437 26.41 -14.78 3.96
CA LEU A 437 25.49 -14.98 5.09
C LEU A 437 25.05 -16.46 5.20
N PRO A 438 25.09 -17.09 6.39
CA PRO A 438 24.80 -18.51 6.54
C PRO A 438 23.38 -18.87 6.07
N SER A 439 23.28 -20.02 5.40
CA SER A 439 22.16 -20.56 4.59
C SER A 439 20.70 -20.36 5.08
N ASN A 440 19.78 -20.36 4.10
CA ASN A 440 18.30 -20.45 4.10
C ASN A 440 17.47 -19.66 5.13
N ARG A 441 17.83 -19.61 6.41
CA ARG A 441 17.13 -18.84 7.46
C ARG A 441 17.40 -17.33 7.39
N HIS A 442 18.52 -16.91 6.80
CA HIS A 442 18.83 -15.49 6.61
C HIS A 442 18.27 -14.91 5.29
N ALA A 443 17.93 -15.78 4.33
CA ALA A 443 17.15 -15.40 3.14
C ALA A 443 15.74 -14.87 3.53
N ILE A 444 15.17 -15.46 4.59
CA ILE A 444 13.89 -15.09 5.20
C ILE A 444 13.93 -13.68 5.79
N LEU A 445 15.07 -13.26 6.35
CA LEU A 445 15.23 -11.97 7.02
C LEU A 445 15.63 -10.83 6.07
N THR A 446 16.18 -11.16 4.90
CA THR A 446 16.63 -10.18 3.89
C THR A 446 15.58 -9.90 2.82
N GLY A 447 14.48 -10.67 2.75
CA GLY A 447 13.44 -10.51 1.73
C GLY A 447 13.93 -10.73 0.29
N SER A 448 15.18 -11.18 0.10
CA SER A 448 15.83 -11.20 -1.21
C SER A 448 15.21 -12.25 -2.14
N ARG A 449 14.62 -11.77 -3.26
CA ARG A 449 13.97 -12.62 -4.28
C ARG A 449 14.85 -13.76 -4.80
N ALA A 450 16.15 -13.51 -4.97
CA ALA A 450 17.11 -14.49 -5.49
C ALA A 450 17.40 -15.63 -4.50
N LEU A 451 17.48 -15.32 -3.20
CA LEU A 451 17.79 -16.31 -2.16
C LEU A 451 16.57 -17.19 -1.83
N ILE A 452 15.37 -16.62 -1.84
CA ILE A 452 14.14 -17.33 -1.48
C ILE A 452 13.68 -18.25 -2.63
N LYS A 453 14.22 -18.10 -3.85
CA LYS A 453 14.00 -19.04 -4.99
C LYS A 453 14.66 -20.41 -4.76
N ARG A 454 15.66 -20.50 -3.87
CA ARG A 454 16.38 -21.74 -3.51
C ARG A 454 15.80 -22.48 -2.28
N ILE A 455 14.75 -21.95 -1.65
CA ILE A 455 14.08 -22.63 -0.53
C ILE A 455 13.25 -23.79 -1.10
N GLY A 456 13.70 -25.02 -0.87
CA GLY A 456 13.06 -26.25 -1.37
C GLY A 456 13.92 -27.09 -2.31
N THR A 457 15.03 -26.54 -2.83
CA THR A 457 16.04 -27.31 -3.57
C THR A 457 17.05 -27.93 -2.60
N ARG A 458 17.18 -29.27 -2.61
CA ARG A 458 18.18 -30.02 -1.83
C ARG A 458 19.57 -29.47 -2.19
N ALA A 459 20.27 -28.87 -1.23
CA ALA A 459 21.65 -28.46 -1.43
C ALA A 459 22.51 -29.73 -1.61
N PRO A 460 23.32 -29.84 -2.67
CA PRO A 460 24.27 -30.93 -2.78
C PRO A 460 25.29 -30.82 -1.64
N SER A 461 25.45 -31.92 -0.91
CA SER A 461 26.51 -32.09 0.08
C SER A 461 27.86 -31.96 -0.62
N ALA A 462 28.77 -31.17 -0.05
CA ALA A 462 30.07 -30.75 -0.58
C ALA A 462 30.02 -29.60 -1.60
N VAL A 463 30.15 -28.37 -1.10
CA VAL A 463 30.54 -27.22 -1.92
C VAL A 463 32.07 -27.25 -2.05
N TYR A 464 32.57 -27.85 -3.13
CA TYR A 464 33.90 -27.51 -3.63
C TYR A 464 33.85 -26.10 -4.23
N MET A 465 34.87 -25.31 -3.93
CA MET A 465 35.05 -23.97 -4.46
C MET A 465 35.20 -24.02 -5.98
N SER A 466 34.22 -23.50 -6.71
CA SER A 466 34.36 -23.09 -8.11
C SER A 466 34.13 -21.59 -8.22
N GLU A 467 35.03 -20.91 -8.91
CA GLU A 467 35.18 -19.45 -9.08
C GLU A 467 34.06 -18.73 -9.86
N GLU A 468 32.83 -19.23 -9.81
CA GLU A 468 31.68 -18.46 -10.29
C GLU A 468 31.09 -17.68 -9.12
N THR A 469 31.37 -16.38 -9.10
CA THR A 469 30.89 -15.42 -8.09
C THR A 469 29.37 -15.33 -8.13
N ASP A 470 28.72 -16.21 -7.36
CA ASP A 470 27.28 -16.21 -7.12
C ASP A 470 26.92 -14.92 -6.35
N THR A 471 26.58 -13.84 -7.08
CA THR A 471 26.30 -12.48 -6.57
C THR A 471 24.96 -12.39 -5.81
N SER A 472 24.22 -13.48 -5.70
CA SER A 472 22.87 -13.51 -5.11
C SER A 472 22.85 -13.44 -3.58
N VAL A 473 23.96 -13.76 -2.92
CA VAL A 473 24.07 -13.71 -1.46
C VAL A 473 24.85 -12.45 -1.08
N PRO A 474 24.25 -11.51 -0.32
CA PRO A 474 24.98 -10.37 0.18
C PRO A 474 26.14 -10.85 1.09
N LEU A 475 27.34 -10.34 0.81
CA LEU A 475 28.51 -10.52 1.65
C LEU A 475 28.38 -9.60 2.88
N CYS A 476 28.85 -10.04 4.05
CA CYS A 476 28.98 -9.20 5.23
C CYS A 476 30.16 -9.64 6.09
N TYR A 477 30.64 -8.76 6.96
CA TYR A 477 31.59 -9.16 8.01
C TYR A 477 30.90 -10.08 9.01
N SER A 478 31.40 -11.31 9.16
CA SER A 478 30.88 -12.30 10.11
C SER A 478 32.01 -12.78 11.03
N LEU A 479 31.64 -13.11 12.26
CA LEU A 479 32.56 -13.71 13.23
C LEU A 479 32.83 -15.17 12.86
N THR A 480 34.08 -15.61 12.99
CA THR A 480 34.45 -17.01 12.72
C THR A 480 33.91 -17.98 13.77
N GLU A 481 33.71 -17.52 15.01
CA GLU A 481 33.19 -18.33 16.12
C GLU A 481 31.90 -17.71 16.71
N PRO A 482 30.88 -18.53 17.03
CA PRO A 482 29.68 -18.05 17.71
C PRO A 482 29.97 -17.74 19.18
N LEU A 483 29.59 -16.55 19.63
CA LEU A 483 29.83 -16.08 20.98
C LEU A 483 28.67 -16.48 21.92
N GLN A 484 28.97 -16.65 23.21
CA GLN A 484 27.95 -16.85 24.27
C GLN A 484 27.48 -15.50 24.81
N LEU A 485 26.22 -15.42 25.26
CA LEU A 485 25.60 -14.17 25.71
C LEU A 485 26.35 -13.55 26.90
N GLU A 486 26.84 -14.38 27.81
CA GLU A 486 27.50 -13.97 29.04
C GLU A 486 28.86 -13.30 28.78
N ASP A 487 29.58 -13.74 27.74
CA ASP A 487 30.91 -13.23 27.37
C ASP A 487 30.87 -11.84 26.74
N ILE A 488 29.70 -11.41 26.28
CA ILE A 488 29.51 -10.18 25.51
C ILE A 488 28.72 -9.12 26.30
N THR A 489 28.08 -9.52 27.41
CA THR A 489 27.35 -8.57 28.24
C THR A 489 28.30 -7.63 28.98
N LEU A 490 28.24 -6.34 28.62
CA LEU A 490 29.04 -5.30 29.23
C LEU A 490 28.39 -4.75 30.50
N ASN A 491 29.18 -4.64 31.58
CA ASN A 491 28.77 -3.92 32.80
C ASN A 491 28.94 -2.39 32.65
N SER A 492 29.94 -1.94 31.89
CA SER A 492 30.16 -0.54 31.54
C SER A 492 30.96 -0.44 30.24
N ALA A 493 30.54 0.46 29.35
CA ALA A 493 31.16 0.86 28.09
C ALA A 493 31.71 2.30 28.15
N GLN A 494 31.88 2.88 29.34
CA GLN A 494 32.33 4.27 29.52
C GLN A 494 33.72 4.55 28.91
N GLY A 495 34.58 3.53 28.78
CA GLY A 495 35.90 3.64 28.15
C GLY A 495 35.90 3.54 26.62
N MET A 496 34.77 3.20 25.99
CA MET A 496 34.67 3.11 24.54
C MET A 496 34.55 4.50 23.92
N THR A 497 35.21 4.73 22.79
CA THR A 497 35.13 6.01 22.05
C THR A 497 34.78 5.76 20.59
N GLY A 498 33.97 6.64 20.00
CA GLY A 498 33.60 6.56 18.59
C GLY A 498 32.60 5.45 18.24
N HIS A 499 32.02 4.76 19.24
CA HIS A 499 31.00 3.73 19.06
C HIS A 499 29.62 4.33 18.73
N ILE A 500 28.74 3.48 18.19
CA ILE A 500 27.32 3.76 17.97
C ILE A 500 26.55 3.19 19.16
N LEU A 501 25.87 4.05 19.92
CA LEU A 501 25.00 3.65 21.01
C LEU A 501 23.56 3.57 20.49
N VAL A 502 22.92 2.41 20.61
CA VAL A 502 21.51 2.21 20.27
C VAL A 502 20.72 2.02 21.55
N CYS A 503 19.79 2.94 21.81
CA CYS A 503 18.90 2.91 22.97
C CYS A 503 17.59 2.21 22.58
N LEU A 504 17.29 1.10 23.26
CA LEU A 504 16.10 0.28 23.07
C LEU A 504 15.23 0.33 24.31
N HIS A 505 13.91 0.38 24.11
CA HIS A 505 12.99 0.57 25.24
C HIS A 505 12.76 -0.69 26.07
N ARG A 506 12.42 -1.83 25.46
CA ARG A 506 12.17 -3.10 26.18
C ARG A 506 12.98 -4.25 25.66
N GLU A 507 12.92 -4.49 24.35
CA GLU A 507 13.53 -5.65 23.73
C GLU A 507 14.21 -5.26 22.41
N ALA A 508 15.25 -6.02 22.07
CA ALA A 508 15.88 -5.99 20.78
C ALA A 508 15.04 -6.79 19.77
N ILE A 509 14.27 -6.10 18.91
CA ILE A 509 13.47 -6.74 17.88
C ILE A 509 13.92 -6.25 16.50
N ASN A 510 13.97 -7.19 15.54
CA ASN A 510 14.21 -6.95 14.11
C ASN A 510 15.46 -6.15 13.70
N MET A 511 16.45 -5.87 14.55
CA MET A 511 17.59 -4.98 14.23
C MET A 511 18.62 -5.53 13.24
N PHE A 512 18.38 -6.73 12.69
CA PHE A 512 19.32 -7.38 11.77
C PHE A 512 19.66 -6.47 10.58
N LYS A 513 18.68 -5.79 9.97
CA LYS A 513 18.93 -4.93 8.80
C LYS A 513 19.75 -3.70 9.17
N PHE A 514 19.47 -3.10 10.32
CA PHE A 514 20.25 -1.97 10.83
C PHE A 514 21.73 -2.33 10.96
N ILE A 515 22.04 -3.45 11.62
CA ILE A 515 23.43 -3.91 11.84
C ILE A 515 24.08 -4.33 10.53
N TYR A 516 23.34 -5.07 9.69
CA TYR A 516 23.82 -5.54 8.40
C TYR A 516 24.32 -4.38 7.51
N ASN A 517 23.60 -3.25 7.46
CA ASN A 517 24.02 -2.08 6.69
C ASN A 517 25.28 -1.39 7.24
N LEU A 518 25.52 -1.50 8.55
CA LEU A 518 26.74 -1.01 9.22
C LEU A 518 27.93 -1.98 9.11
N ARG A 519 27.69 -3.20 8.63
CA ARG A 519 28.68 -4.27 8.41
C ARG A 519 28.81 -4.66 6.94
N SER A 520 28.50 -3.72 6.05
CA SER A 520 28.63 -3.88 4.60
C SER A 520 30.09 -4.12 4.19
N PRO A 521 30.38 -4.99 3.22
CA PRO A 521 31.72 -5.32 2.75
C PRO A 521 32.41 -4.14 2.05
N HIS A 522 31.64 -3.15 1.63
CA HIS A 522 32.15 -1.91 1.04
C HIS A 522 32.79 -0.98 2.07
N ILE A 523 32.72 -1.32 3.36
CA ILE A 523 33.33 -0.57 4.46
C ILE A 523 34.71 -1.16 4.74
N LYS A 524 35.72 -0.29 4.85
CA LYS A 524 37.08 -0.71 5.21
C LYS A 524 37.10 -1.26 6.65
N PRO A 525 37.84 -2.34 6.94
CA PRO A 525 37.91 -2.90 8.30
C PRO A 525 38.25 -1.87 9.38
N ASP A 526 39.23 -0.99 9.11
CA ASP A 526 39.68 0.06 10.05
C ASP A 526 38.63 1.13 10.35
N SER A 527 37.57 1.21 9.54
CA SER A 527 36.47 2.18 9.68
C SER A 527 35.21 1.59 10.32
N LEU A 528 35.24 0.30 10.68
CA LEU A 528 34.14 -0.36 11.37
C LEU A 528 33.99 0.23 12.78
N GLN A 529 32.76 0.66 13.09
CA GLN A 529 32.42 1.21 14.41
C GLN A 529 31.79 0.14 15.28
N ASP A 530 32.10 0.18 16.57
CA ASP A 530 31.48 -0.69 17.57
C ASP A 530 30.02 -0.31 17.76
N ILE A 531 29.16 -1.31 17.95
CA ILE A 531 27.72 -1.10 18.15
C ILE A 531 27.39 -1.60 19.55
N VAL A 532 26.81 -0.72 20.36
CA VAL A 532 26.49 -0.93 21.76
C VAL A 532 24.98 -0.81 21.91
N LEU A 533 24.30 -1.90 22.26
CA LEU A 533 22.85 -1.99 22.34
C LEU A 533 22.35 -1.92 23.79
N LEU A 534 21.88 -0.75 24.22
CA LEU A 534 21.34 -0.54 25.57
C LEU A 534 19.89 -1.02 25.66
N CYS A 535 19.66 -2.07 26.43
CA CYS A 535 18.34 -2.69 26.60
C CYS A 535 18.10 -3.12 28.05
N PRO A 536 16.87 -2.95 28.61
CA PRO A 536 16.58 -3.41 29.97
C PRO A 536 16.49 -4.93 30.09
N ASN A 537 15.88 -5.59 29.10
CA ASN A 537 15.66 -7.03 29.11
C ASN A 537 16.76 -7.77 28.33
N LYS A 538 17.07 -9.00 28.76
CA LYS A 538 17.98 -9.87 28.00
C LYS A 538 17.29 -10.31 26.70
N PRO A 539 17.98 -10.27 25.54
CA PRO A 539 17.40 -10.72 24.28
C PRO A 539 17.16 -12.23 24.29
N SER A 540 16.15 -12.67 23.53
CA SER A 540 15.94 -14.11 23.30
C SER A 540 17.14 -14.74 22.57
N GLN A 541 17.40 -16.02 22.80
CA GLN A 541 18.54 -16.73 22.18
C GLN A 541 18.54 -16.64 20.64
N LYS A 542 17.35 -16.58 20.02
CA LYS A 542 17.19 -16.40 18.57
C LYS A 542 17.62 -15.02 18.09
N VAL A 543 17.30 -13.97 18.84
CA VAL A 543 17.72 -12.59 18.53
C VAL A 543 19.21 -12.42 18.80
N PHE A 544 19.70 -12.99 19.89
CA PHE A 544 21.11 -12.98 20.26
C PHE A 544 21.99 -13.62 19.19
N GLN A 545 21.59 -14.77 18.62
CA GLN A 545 22.33 -15.38 17.50
C GLN A 545 22.44 -14.47 16.26
N LEU A 546 21.54 -13.50 16.11
CA LEU A 546 21.53 -12.56 14.98
C LEU A 546 22.30 -11.27 15.26
N ILE A 547 22.61 -10.98 16.53
CA ILE A 547 23.03 -9.66 17.00
C ILE A 547 24.07 -9.88 18.09
N ASN A 548 25.33 -9.48 17.85
CA ASN A 548 26.38 -9.61 18.86
C ASN A 548 26.87 -8.24 19.33
N THR A 549 26.92 -8.08 20.67
CA THR A 549 27.26 -6.91 21.51
C THR A 549 26.08 -6.23 22.23
N PHE A 550 26.01 -6.34 23.57
CA PHE A 550 24.94 -5.78 24.43
C PHE A 550 25.45 -5.28 25.80
N PRO A 551 25.22 -4.03 26.18
CA PRO A 551 25.17 -3.60 27.58
C PRO A 551 23.78 -3.80 28.21
N ARG A 552 23.74 -3.93 29.53
CA ARG A 552 22.50 -3.98 30.32
C ARG A 552 22.16 -2.60 30.90
N GLY A 553 20.90 -2.18 30.79
CA GLY A 553 20.43 -0.95 31.45
C GLY A 553 19.18 -0.34 30.83
N ASN A 554 18.55 0.59 31.54
CA ASN A 554 17.39 1.33 31.06
C ASN A 554 17.81 2.67 30.44
N CYS A 555 17.45 2.89 29.18
CA CYS A 555 17.79 4.13 28.46
C CYS A 555 17.16 5.40 29.07
N ARG A 556 16.13 5.26 29.93
CA ARG A 556 15.54 6.38 30.69
C ARG A 556 16.38 6.80 31.90
N GLN A 557 17.29 5.95 32.37
CA GLN A 557 18.13 6.26 33.52
C GLN A 557 19.44 6.93 33.07
N PRO A 558 19.77 8.14 33.56
CA PRO A 558 20.96 8.85 33.13
C PRO A 558 22.26 8.11 33.51
N GLU A 559 22.26 7.38 34.63
CA GLU A 559 23.39 6.57 35.06
C GLU A 559 23.73 5.46 34.06
N ASP A 560 22.71 4.79 33.52
CA ASP A 560 22.88 3.70 32.57
C ASP A 560 23.33 4.21 31.19
N LEU A 561 22.92 5.41 30.79
CA LEU A 561 23.46 6.08 29.60
C LEU A 561 24.94 6.44 29.76
N VAL A 562 25.35 6.91 30.95
CA VAL A 562 26.77 7.18 31.24
C VAL A 562 27.57 5.89 31.23
N LYS A 563 27.06 4.82 31.85
CA LYS A 563 27.67 3.48 31.79
C LYS A 563 27.76 2.98 30.36
N ALA A 564 26.78 3.25 29.50
CA ALA A 564 26.80 2.86 28.09
C ALA A 564 27.75 3.72 27.21
N GLY A 565 28.46 4.69 27.80
CA GLY A 565 29.39 5.54 27.07
C GLY A 565 28.72 6.60 26.19
N ALA A 566 27.53 7.09 26.56
CA ALA A 566 26.80 8.07 25.76
C ALA A 566 27.60 9.37 25.48
N LYS A 567 28.49 9.79 26.40
CA LYS A 567 29.32 10.99 26.24
C LYS A 567 30.41 10.85 25.18
N THR A 568 30.91 9.63 24.96
CA THR A 568 32.03 9.32 24.06
C THR A 568 31.56 8.65 22.77
N ALA A 569 30.27 8.37 22.64
CA ALA A 569 29.64 7.81 21.45
C ALA A 569 29.69 8.81 20.29
N LYS A 570 29.96 8.31 19.08
CA LYS A 570 29.90 9.10 17.85
C LYS A 570 28.47 9.55 17.53
N GLN A 571 27.52 8.65 17.80
CA GLN A 571 26.10 8.84 17.52
C GLN A 571 25.26 7.97 18.44
N ILE A 572 24.13 8.54 18.89
CA ILE A 572 23.12 7.86 19.69
C ILE A 572 21.88 7.68 18.81
N VAL A 573 21.35 6.46 18.76
CA VAL A 573 20.15 6.12 18.01
C VAL A 573 19.09 5.67 19.00
N VAL A 574 17.99 6.42 19.09
CA VAL A 574 16.84 6.03 19.91
C VAL A 574 15.86 5.28 19.01
N MET A 575 15.63 4.00 19.30
CA MET A 575 14.66 3.18 18.56
C MET A 575 13.45 2.89 19.45
N SER A 576 12.30 3.40 19.04
CA SER A 576 11.02 3.12 19.68
C SER A 576 10.18 2.27 18.73
N GLU A 577 10.13 0.96 18.98
CA GLU A 577 9.21 0.07 18.27
C GLU A 577 7.91 -0.05 19.07
N LYS A 578 6.75 0.23 18.45
CA LYS A 578 5.43 0.16 19.11
C LYS A 578 5.16 -1.17 19.81
N GLU A 579 5.69 -2.29 19.29
CA GLU A 579 5.58 -3.62 19.89
C GLU A 579 6.29 -3.72 21.25
N CYS A 580 7.31 -2.88 21.46
CA CYS A 580 8.09 -2.79 22.69
C CYS A 580 7.53 -1.74 23.67
N LEU A 581 6.42 -1.08 23.35
CA LEU A 581 5.78 -0.06 24.18
C LEU A 581 4.53 -0.60 24.88
N ASP A 582 4.20 -0.02 26.04
CA ASP A 582 2.94 -0.28 26.72
C ASP A 582 1.73 0.19 25.91
N GLU A 583 0.57 -0.43 26.13
CA GLU A 583 -0.64 -0.12 25.34
C GLU A 583 -1.02 1.36 25.36
N TYR A 584 -0.76 2.06 26.48
CA TYR A 584 -1.00 3.50 26.59
C TYR A 584 0.09 4.36 25.90
N GLU A 585 1.31 3.83 25.74
CA GLU A 585 2.42 4.51 25.04
C GLU A 585 2.46 4.19 23.54
N ARG A 586 1.75 3.16 23.06
CA ARG A 586 1.75 2.76 21.63
C ARG A 586 1.25 3.83 20.66
N ASN A 587 0.46 4.76 21.16
CA ASN A 587 -0.12 5.86 20.40
C ASN A 587 0.64 7.18 20.58
N SER A 588 1.73 7.20 21.37
CA SER A 588 2.53 8.41 21.60
C SER A 588 4.02 8.15 21.40
N ASP A 589 4.72 9.14 20.84
CA ASP A 589 6.19 9.12 20.76
C ASP A 589 6.85 9.55 22.09
N SER A 590 6.07 9.67 23.17
CA SER A 590 6.50 10.10 24.51
C SER A 590 7.67 9.32 25.12
N PRO A 591 7.90 8.02 24.81
CA PRO A 591 9.09 7.32 25.29
C PRO A 591 10.39 7.70 24.57
N ALA A 592 10.29 8.21 23.34
CA ALA A 592 11.42 8.59 22.52
C ALA A 592 11.79 10.06 22.67
N VAL A 593 10.78 10.92 22.87
CA VAL A 593 10.92 12.32 23.31
C VAL A 593 11.40 12.35 24.76
#